data_AF-A0A6G3XS42-F1
#
_entry.id   AF-A0A6G3XS42-F1
#
_cell.length_a   1.000
_cell.length_b   1.000
_cell.length_c   1.000
_cell.angle_alpha   90.00
_cell.angle_beta   90.00
_cell.angle_gamma   90.00
#
_symmetry.space_group_name_H-M   'P 1'
#
loop_
_entity.id
_entity.type
_entity.pdbx_description
1 polymer ?
#
loop_
_entity_poly.entity_id
_entity_poly.type
_entity_poly.pdbx_seq_one_letter_code
_entity_poly.pdbx_strand_id
1 'polypeptide(L)'
;RAGEGKILRKLHRIADQVSSIEEDFVNLSDAELRALTDEYKERYADGESLDDLLPEAFATVREAAKRVLGQRHYDVQMMGGAALHLGYVAEMKTGEG
;
A
#
# COMPACT_ATOMS: atom_id res chain seq x y z
N ARG A 1 -9.38 -19.79 13.35
CA ARG A 1 -9.99 -19.27 14.60
C ARG A 1 -11.09 -18.25 14.26
N ALA A 2 -12.09 -18.05 15.11
CA ALA A 2 -13.15 -17.07 14.83
C ALA A 2 -12.56 -15.65 14.79
N GLY A 3 -12.61 -14.98 13.63
CA GLY A 3 -12.10 -13.61 13.44
C GLY A 3 -11.06 -13.47 12.32
N GLU A 4 -10.23 -14.49 12.08
CA GLU A 4 -9.17 -14.48 11.05
C GLU A 4 -9.75 -14.19 9.65
N GLY A 5 -10.86 -14.82 9.30
CA GLY A 5 -11.52 -14.58 8.00
C GLY A 5 -12.03 -13.14 7.83
N LYS A 6 -12.37 -12.42 8.91
CA LYS A 6 -12.80 -11.02 8.81
C LYS A 6 -11.61 -10.10 8.54
N ILE A 7 -10.48 -10.34 9.22
CA ILE A 7 -9.24 -9.59 9.01
C ILE A 7 -8.73 -9.84 7.60
N LEU A 8 -8.67 -11.09 7.15
CA LEU A 8 -8.21 -11.44 5.80
C LEU A 8 -9.04 -10.73 4.71
N ARG A 9 -10.37 -10.67 4.86
CA ARG A 9 -11.25 -9.89 3.96
C ARG A 9 -11.00 -8.38 4.02
N LYS A 10 -10.58 -7.82 5.17
CA LYS A 10 -10.18 -6.41 5.25
C LYS A 10 -8.88 -6.19 4.47
N LEU A 11 -7.87 -7.04 4.66
CA LEU A 11 -6.58 -6.95 3.99
C LEU A 11 -6.71 -7.11 2.47
N HIS A 12 -7.52 -8.06 2.01
CA HIS A 12 -7.81 -8.21 0.58
C HIS A 12 -8.43 -6.95 -0.01
N ARG A 13 -9.43 -6.36 0.65
CA ARG A 13 -10.06 -5.12 0.15
C ARG A 13 -9.06 -3.97 0.05
N ILE A 14 -8.11 -3.87 0.97
CA ILE A 14 -7.05 -2.87 0.90
C ILE A 14 -6.16 -3.12 -0.34
N ALA A 15 -5.71 -4.36 -0.55
CA ALA A 15 -4.93 -4.71 -1.73
C ALA A 15 -5.69 -4.45 -3.04
N ASP A 16 -6.99 -4.76 -3.08
CA ASP A 16 -7.86 -4.47 -4.22
C ASP A 16 -7.97 -2.96 -4.47
N GLN A 17 -8.10 -2.14 -3.43
CA GLN A 17 -8.13 -0.68 -3.54
C GLN A 17 -6.82 -0.14 -4.14
N VAL A 18 -5.66 -0.61 -3.65
CA VAL A 18 -4.34 -0.25 -4.21
C VAL A 18 -4.26 -0.62 -5.69
N SER A 19 -4.68 -1.84 -6.05
CA SER A 19 -4.68 -2.30 -7.44
C SER A 19 -5.64 -1.51 -8.33
N SER A 20 -6.79 -1.06 -7.81
CA SER A 20 -7.77 -0.29 -8.60
C SER A 20 -7.31 1.11 -8.98
N ILE A 21 -6.37 1.69 -8.23
CA ILE A 21 -5.84 3.04 -8.49
C ILE A 21 -4.45 3.01 -9.13
N GLU A 22 -3.84 1.83 -9.33
CA GLU A 22 -2.45 1.71 -9.79
C GLU A 22 -2.16 2.45 -11.11
N GLU A 23 -3.12 2.44 -12.04
CA GLU A 23 -2.97 3.09 -13.36
C GLU A 23 -2.73 4.61 -13.23
N ASP A 24 -3.32 5.25 -12.23
CA ASP A 24 -3.14 6.69 -11.98
C ASP A 24 -1.70 7.01 -11.61
N PHE A 25 -1.00 6.10 -10.90
CA PHE A 25 0.39 6.27 -10.46
C PHE A 25 1.39 5.90 -11.56
N VAL A 26 1.06 4.93 -12.42
CA VAL A 26 1.89 4.57 -13.59
C VAL A 26 2.07 5.78 -14.52
N ASN A 27 1.05 6.62 -14.64
CA ASN A 27 1.07 7.79 -15.51
C ASN A 27 1.86 8.97 -14.94
N LEU A 28 2.26 8.94 -13.67
CA LEU A 28 3.04 10.00 -13.04
C LEU A 28 4.52 9.93 -13.46
N SER A 29 5.17 11.08 -13.60
CA SER A 29 6.62 11.16 -13.70
C SER A 29 7.31 10.87 -12.35
N ASP A 30 8.62 10.63 -12.37
CA ASP A 30 9.40 10.42 -11.15
C ASP A 30 9.38 11.64 -10.21
N ALA A 31 9.25 12.85 -10.78
CA ALA A 31 9.14 14.07 -9.99
C ALA A 31 7.76 14.16 -9.30
N GLU A 32 6.70 13.84 -10.02
CA GLU A 32 5.33 13.81 -9.48
C GLU A 32 5.18 12.74 -8.40
N LEU A 33 5.68 11.51 -8.62
CA LEU A 33 5.67 10.46 -7.61
C LEU A 33 6.43 10.86 -6.32
N ARG A 34 7.54 11.58 -6.44
CA ARG A 34 8.28 12.08 -5.28
C ARG A 34 7.49 13.16 -4.54
N ALA A 35 6.83 14.05 -5.26
CA ALA A 35 6.06 15.15 -4.69
C ALA A 35 4.87 14.67 -3.83
N LEU A 36 4.29 13.51 -4.14
CA LEU A 36 3.22 12.90 -3.33
C LEU A 36 3.60 12.73 -1.86
N THR A 37 4.89 12.55 -1.55
CA THR A 37 5.33 12.44 -0.14
C THR A 37 5.03 13.71 0.65
N ASP A 38 5.20 14.89 0.04
CA ASP A 38 4.94 16.15 0.71
C ASP A 38 3.44 16.42 0.80
N GLU A 39 2.67 16.05 -0.23
CA GLU A 39 1.20 16.07 -0.20
C GLU A 39 0.63 15.20 0.93
N TYR A 40 1.12 13.96 1.09
CA TYR A 40 0.65 13.07 2.16
C TYR A 40 0.96 13.61 3.55
N LYS A 41 2.12 14.26 3.74
CA LYS A 41 2.48 14.89 5.02
C LYS A 41 1.57 16.07 5.33
N GLU A 42 1.26 16.89 4.33
CA GLU A 42 0.34 18.03 4.47
C GLU A 42 -1.06 17.54 4.85
N ARG A 43 -1.62 16.60 4.09
CA ARG A 43 -2.93 15.99 4.37
C ARG A 43 -2.99 15.36 5.76
N TYR A 44 -1.94 14.66 6.19
CA TYR A 44 -1.85 14.11 7.53
C TYR A 44 -1.80 15.20 8.61
N ALA A 45 -1.03 16.27 8.38
CA ALA A 45 -0.98 17.42 9.30
C ALA A 45 -2.34 18.14 9.41
N ASP A 46 -3.12 18.14 8.33
CA ASP A 46 -4.48 18.68 8.28
C ASP A 46 -5.54 17.75 8.88
N GLY A 47 -5.13 16.56 9.35
CA GLY A 47 -5.96 15.66 10.16
C GLY A 47 -6.51 14.44 9.42
N GLU A 48 -6.12 14.21 8.17
CA GLU A 48 -6.41 12.94 7.50
C GLU A 48 -5.68 11.79 8.20
N SER A 49 -6.33 10.64 8.37
CA SER A 49 -5.71 9.53 9.08
C SER A 49 -4.74 8.74 8.18
N LEU A 50 -3.75 8.08 8.79
CA LEU A 50 -2.86 7.18 8.05
C LEU A 50 -3.62 6.00 7.42
N ASP A 51 -4.77 5.61 7.99
CA ASP A 51 -5.62 4.57 7.42
C ASP A 51 -6.29 5.04 6.11
N ASP A 52 -6.65 6.32 6.03
CA ASP A 52 -7.24 6.92 4.83
C ASP A 52 -6.20 7.09 3.72
N LEU A 53 -4.97 7.50 4.08
CA LEU A 53 -3.85 7.64 3.15
C LEU A 53 -3.29 6.31 2.62
N LEU A 54 -3.58 5.19 3.31
CA LEU A 54 -2.89 3.92 3.09
C LEU A 54 -2.94 3.42 1.62
N PRO A 55 -4.09 3.43 0.91
CA PRO A 55 -4.13 2.94 -0.47
C PRO A 55 -3.22 3.73 -1.42
N GLU A 56 -3.26 5.06 -1.35
CA GLU A 56 -2.47 5.94 -2.23
C GLU A 56 -0.97 5.87 -1.90
N ALA A 57 -0.63 5.82 -0.61
CA ALA A 57 0.75 5.63 -0.17
C ALA A 57 1.32 4.28 -0.65
N PHE A 58 0.52 3.21 -0.60
CA PHE A 58 0.93 1.89 -1.07
C PHE A 58 1.07 1.84 -2.60
N ALA A 59 0.17 2.49 -3.34
CA ALA A 59 0.26 2.60 -4.80
C ALA A 59 1.52 3.37 -5.22
N THR A 60 1.85 4.47 -4.52
CA THR A 60 3.09 5.23 -4.70
C THR A 60 4.33 4.35 -4.51
N VAL A 61 4.39 3.60 -3.41
CA VAL A 61 5.52 2.69 -3.11
C VAL A 61 5.60 1.55 -4.13
N ARG A 62 4.45 0.99 -4.56
CA ARG A 62 4.39 -0.05 -5.59
C ARG A 62 5.03 0.42 -6.89
N GLU A 63 4.64 1.61 -7.38
CA GLU A 63 5.18 2.15 -8.62
C GLU A 63 6.66 2.55 -8.47
N ALA A 64 7.04 3.14 -7.34
CA ALA A 64 8.44 3.46 -7.07
C ALA A 64 9.34 2.20 -7.07
N ALA A 65 8.90 1.12 -6.42
CA ALA A 65 9.63 -0.15 -6.41
C ALA A 65 9.71 -0.78 -7.81
N LYS A 66 8.64 -0.70 -8.59
CA LYS A 66 8.63 -1.18 -9.98
C LYS A 66 9.68 -0.44 -10.83
N ARG A 67 9.80 0.88 -10.68
CA ARG A 67 10.77 1.69 -11.43
C ARG A 67 12.21 1.50 -10.96
N VAL A 68 12.43 1.49 -9.64
CA VAL A 68 13.78 1.52 -9.07
C VAL A 68 14.38 0.13 -8.93
N LEU A 69 13.58 -0.85 -8.54
CA LEU A 69 14.03 -2.22 -8.27
C LEU A 69 13.64 -3.21 -9.37
N GLY A 70 12.80 -2.80 -10.32
CA GLY A 70 12.23 -3.71 -11.31
C GLY A 70 11.21 -4.70 -10.71
N GLN A 71 10.70 -4.42 -9.52
CA GLN A 71 9.83 -5.32 -8.77
C GLN A 71 8.49 -4.63 -8.46
N ARG A 72 7.42 -5.12 -9.09
CA ARG A 72 6.05 -4.74 -8.72
C ARG A 72 5.61 -5.61 -7.54
N HIS A 73 5.25 -4.98 -6.43
CA HIS A 73 4.72 -5.71 -5.29
C HIS A 73 3.44 -6.49 -5.66
N TYR A 74 3.37 -7.75 -5.23
CA TYR A 74 2.19 -8.59 -5.39
C TYR A 74 1.11 -8.23 -4.36
N ASP A 75 -0.13 -8.65 -4.61
CA ASP A 75 -1.26 -8.34 -3.72
C ASP A 75 -1.07 -8.93 -2.32
N VAL A 76 -0.47 -10.13 -2.21
CA VAL A 76 -0.12 -10.73 -0.91
C VAL A 76 0.90 -9.90 -0.12
N GLN A 77 1.80 -9.20 -0.81
CA GLN A 77 2.76 -8.28 -0.17
C GLN A 77 2.08 -7.00 0.29
N MET A 78 1.11 -6.47 -0.46
CA MET A 78 0.28 -5.34 0.00
C MET A 78 -0.56 -5.74 1.21
N MET A 79 -1.14 -6.94 1.22
CA MET A 79 -1.87 -7.46 2.37
C MET A 79 -0.96 -7.60 3.59
N GLY A 80 0.26 -8.09 3.41
CA GLY A 80 1.29 -8.17 4.45
C GLY A 80 1.63 -6.79 5.03
N GLY A 81 1.93 -5.81 4.17
CA GLY A 81 2.20 -4.44 4.58
C GLY A 81 1.01 -3.80 5.32
N ALA A 82 -0.22 -4.01 4.83
CA ALA A 82 -1.42 -3.50 5.49
C ALA A 82 -1.66 -4.18 6.85
N ALA A 83 -1.31 -5.47 7.00
CA ALA A 83 -1.39 -6.16 8.28
C ALA A 83 -0.40 -5.56 9.29
N LEU A 84 0.83 -5.27 8.87
CA LEU A 84 1.84 -4.61 9.70
C LEU A 84 1.40 -3.21 10.13
N HIS A 85 0.85 -2.42 9.21
CA HIS A 85 0.28 -1.10 9.51
C HIS A 85 -0.81 -1.16 10.57
N LEU A 86 -1.69 -2.16 10.49
CA LEU A 86 -2.77 -2.38 11.46
C LEU A 86 -2.30 -3.00 12.79
N GLY A 87 -0.99 -3.14 13.00
CA GLY A 87 -0.40 -3.68 14.23
C GLY A 87 -0.48 -5.19 14.39
N TYR A 88 -0.71 -5.93 13.30
CA TYR A 88 -0.72 -7.39 13.31
C TYR A 88 0.66 -7.97 12.93
N VAL A 89 0.88 -9.23 13.31
CA VAL A 89 1.99 -10.03 12.78
C VAL A 89 1.59 -10.57 11.41
N ALA A 90 2.35 -10.22 10.37
CA ALA A 90 2.18 -10.77 9.04
C ALA A 90 3.02 -12.05 8.89
N GLU A 91 2.38 -13.22 8.95
CA GLU A 91 3.04 -14.50 8.67
C GLU A 91 3.03 -14.76 7.16
N MET A 92 4.20 -14.71 6.53
CA MET A 92 4.41 -15.00 5.11
C MET A 92 5.48 -16.08 4.96
N LYS A 93 5.34 -16.96 3.97
CA LYS A 93 6.34 -18.00 3.72
C LYS A 93 7.63 -17.40 3.16
N THR A 94 8.75 -18.07 3.40
CA THR A 94 10.03 -17.72 2.76
C THR A 94 9.87 -17.68 1.24
N GLY A 95 10.33 -16.61 0.61
CA GLY A 95 10.24 -16.40 -0.85
C GLY A 95 9.05 -15.55 -1.30
N GLU A 96 8.15 -15.14 -0.40
CA GLU A 96 7.00 -14.27 -0.71
C GLU A 96 7.36 -12.77 -0.76
N GLY A 97 8.66 -12.43 -0.70
CA GLY A 97 9.16 -11.05 -0.60
C GLY A 97 10.26 -10.94 0.43
#